data_AF-A0A4Y1MR05-F1
#
_entry.id   AF-A0A4Y1MR05-F1
#
_cell.length_a   1.000
_cell.length_b   1.000
_cell.length_c   1.000
_cell.angle_alpha   90.00
_cell.angle_beta   90.00
_cell.angle_gamma   90.00
#
_symmetry.space_group_name_H-M   'P 1'
#
loop_
_entity.id
_entity.type
_entity.pdbx_description
1 polymer ?
#
loop_
_entity_poly.entity_id
_entity_poly.type
_entity_poly.pdbx_seq_one_letter_code
_entity_poly.pdbx_strand_id
1 'polypeptide(L)'
;MEGANDDDARSETIDTIASYKSAFAQRRCLIPVSAFYEWTGDKSPKTKWQFTLPGSEWFCFAGIWDRAETADGVVESYALTTLPPDPAFEKYHDRAPLVLERADYAAWLDSPSSAKALFTHPKRLPLQVELATV
;
A
#
# COMPACT_ATOMS: atom_id res chain seq x y z
N MET A 1 3.97 -14.15 -7.58
CA MET A 1 3.17 -13.19 -8.36
C MET A 1 3.86 -13.06 -9.70
N GLU A 2 3.23 -13.53 -10.77
CA GLU A 2 3.81 -13.50 -12.12
C GLU A 2 2.71 -13.00 -13.07
N GLY A 3 2.95 -11.87 -13.75
CA GLY A 3 2.16 -11.43 -14.90
C GLY A 3 1.16 -10.29 -14.71
N ALA A 4 1.13 -9.57 -13.59
CA ALA A 4 0.47 -8.27 -13.51
C ALA A 4 1.49 -7.16 -13.21
N ASN A 5 1.16 -5.89 -13.48
CA ASN A 5 1.93 -4.76 -12.94
C ASN A 5 1.75 -4.83 -11.41
N ASP A 6 2.66 -5.55 -10.74
CA ASP A 6 2.43 -6.39 -9.54
C ASP A 6 2.74 -5.70 -8.20
N ASP A 7 2.90 -4.38 -8.17
CA ASP A 7 3.34 -3.66 -6.96
C ASP A 7 2.17 -3.25 -6.03
N ASP A 8 0.95 -3.11 -6.59
CA ASP A 8 -0.22 -2.56 -5.91
C ASP A 8 -1.42 -3.53 -5.91
N ALA A 9 -1.76 -4.05 -4.73
CA ALA A 9 -2.95 -4.87 -4.50
C ALA A 9 -4.17 -4.01 -4.13
N ARG A 10 -5.15 -3.90 -5.04
CA ARG A 10 -6.37 -3.10 -4.79
C ARG A 10 -7.26 -3.76 -3.74
N SER A 11 -7.63 -3.01 -2.70
CA SER A 11 -8.50 -3.49 -1.61
C SER A 11 -9.82 -4.13 -2.06
N GLU A 12 -10.35 -3.68 -3.18
CA GLU A 12 -11.63 -4.10 -3.76
C GLU A 12 -11.57 -5.54 -4.29
N THR A 13 -10.37 -6.01 -4.64
CA THR A 13 -10.16 -7.28 -5.34
C THR A 13 -9.03 -8.13 -4.74
N ILE A 14 -8.39 -7.66 -3.66
CA ILE A 14 -7.25 -8.32 -3.01
C ILE A 14 -7.57 -9.75 -2.51
N ASP A 15 -8.84 -10.04 -2.22
CA ASP A 15 -9.31 -11.36 -1.74
C ASP A 15 -9.97 -12.22 -2.84
N THR A 16 -9.99 -11.74 -4.09
CA THR A 16 -10.63 -12.42 -5.22
C THR A 16 -9.67 -12.70 -6.38
N ILE A 17 -8.74 -11.79 -6.68
CA ILE A 17 -7.74 -11.97 -7.75
C ILE A 17 -6.78 -13.10 -7.38
N ALA A 18 -6.56 -14.03 -8.31
CA ALA A 18 -5.73 -15.22 -8.09
C ALA A 18 -4.32 -14.90 -7.59
N SER A 19 -3.68 -13.85 -8.13
CA SER A 19 -2.34 -13.43 -7.75
C SER A 19 -2.23 -12.95 -6.30
N TYR A 20 -3.32 -12.48 -5.69
CA TYR A 20 -3.30 -11.87 -4.36
C TYR A 20 -4.09 -12.63 -3.31
N LYS A 21 -5.16 -13.35 -3.69
CA LYS A 21 -6.10 -13.97 -2.76
C LYS A 21 -5.44 -14.86 -1.71
N SER A 22 -4.49 -15.70 -2.13
CA SER A 22 -3.77 -16.60 -1.22
C SER A 22 -2.84 -15.85 -0.28
N ALA A 23 -2.12 -14.84 -0.81
CA ALA A 23 -1.25 -13.98 -0.02
C ALA A 23 -2.05 -13.13 0.98
N PHE A 24 -3.17 -12.55 0.57
CA PHE A 24 -4.07 -11.83 1.45
C PHE A 24 -4.65 -12.72 2.54
N ALA A 25 -4.93 -14.00 2.25
CA ALA A 25 -5.48 -14.90 3.25
C ALA A 25 -4.49 -15.25 4.36
N GLN A 26 -3.20 -15.41 4.04
CA GLN A 26 -2.23 -16.05 4.94
C GLN A 26 -0.93 -15.27 5.18
N ARG A 27 -0.62 -14.29 4.32
CA ARG A 27 0.69 -13.64 4.22
C ARG A 27 0.53 -12.12 4.14
N ARG A 28 -0.25 -11.56 5.06
CA ARG A 28 -0.30 -10.11 5.29
C ARG A 28 0.96 -9.67 6.03
N CYS A 29 1.49 -8.50 5.69
CA CYS A 29 2.67 -7.90 6.30
C CYS A 29 2.48 -6.39 6.51
N LEU A 30 3.35 -5.80 7.32
CA LEU A 30 3.49 -4.36 7.44
C LEU A 30 4.71 -3.93 6.61
N ILE A 31 4.55 -2.90 5.80
CA ILE A 31 5.64 -2.33 5.00
C ILE A 31 6.07 -1.01 5.65
N PRO A 32 7.16 -1.00 6.46
CA PRO A 32 7.62 0.21 7.11
C PRO A 32 8.25 1.17 6.10
N VAL A 33 7.87 2.44 6.17
CA VAL A 33 8.39 3.52 5.33
C VAL A 33 8.62 4.77 6.17
N SER A 34 9.64 5.55 5.83
CA SER A 34 9.85 6.89 6.37
C SER A 34 9.07 7.96 5.59
N ALA A 35 8.90 7.73 4.29
CA ALA A 35 8.15 8.58 3.38
C ALA A 35 7.72 7.78 2.15
N PHE A 36 6.78 8.33 1.37
CA PHE A 36 6.52 7.88 -0.01
C PHE A 36 6.34 9.08 -0.93
N TYR A 37 6.28 8.82 -2.23
CA TYR A 37 6.27 9.87 -3.24
C TYR A 37 5.19 9.64 -4.28
N GLU A 38 4.60 10.73 -4.76
CA GLU A 38 3.69 10.73 -5.91
C GLU A 38 4.11 11.78 -6.93
N TRP A 39 3.70 11.57 -8.19
CA TRP A 39 4.07 12.44 -9.30
C TRP A 39 2.84 12.99 -10.01
N THR A 40 2.73 14.31 -10.08
CA THR A 40 1.65 14.99 -10.82
C THR A 40 2.14 15.60 -12.13
N GLY A 41 1.21 15.76 -13.08
CA GLY A 41 1.45 16.37 -14.38
C GLY A 41 1.48 15.34 -15.52
N ASP A 42 0.99 15.77 -16.68
CA ASP A 42 0.82 14.90 -17.87
C ASP A 42 2.09 14.80 -18.72
N LYS A 43 3.04 15.74 -18.55
CA LYS A 43 4.27 15.83 -19.32
C LYS A 43 5.48 15.89 -18.41
N SER A 44 6.58 15.31 -18.88
CA SER A 44 7.87 15.35 -18.18
C SER A 44 8.51 16.75 -18.25
N PRO A 45 9.20 17.23 -17.19
CA PRO A 45 9.34 16.58 -15.88
C PRO A 45 8.06 16.68 -15.04
N LYS A 46 7.65 15.56 -14.45
CA LYS A 46 6.53 15.52 -13.51
C LYS A 46 6.91 16.18 -12.18
N THR A 47 5.94 16.80 -11.51
CA THR A 47 6.14 17.37 -10.17
C THR A 47 6.16 16.23 -9.15
N LYS A 48 7.24 16.10 -8.38
CA LYS A 48 7.40 15.07 -7.36
C LYS A 48 6.97 15.61 -6.00
N TRP A 49 6.08 14.89 -5.33
CA TRP A 49 5.56 15.21 -4.01
C TRP A 49 6.01 14.16 -3.01
N GLN A 50 6.41 14.58 -1.82
CA GLN A 50 6.79 13.69 -0.71
C GLN A 50 5.72 13.72 0.37
N PHE A 51 5.36 12.54 0.86
CA PHE A 51 4.42 12.33 1.95
C PHE A 51 5.15 11.77 3.16
N THR A 52 4.96 12.40 4.32
CA THR A 52 5.52 11.96 5.61
C THR A 52 4.44 11.98 6.69
N LEU A 53 4.69 11.29 7.81
CA LEU A 53 3.79 11.34 8.98
C LEU A 53 4.40 12.27 10.05
N PRO A 54 3.81 13.45 10.32
CA PRO A 54 4.30 14.36 11.34
C PRO A 54 4.43 13.70 12.70
N GLY A 55 5.56 13.94 13.38
CA GLY A 55 5.84 13.38 14.71
C GLY A 55 6.21 11.88 14.71
N SER A 56 6.44 11.26 13.55
CA SER A 56 6.89 9.87 13.46
C SER A 56 7.99 9.73 12.40
N GLU A 57 9.10 9.08 12.75
CA GLU A 57 10.20 8.81 11.79
C GLU A 57 9.83 7.76 10.73
N TRP A 58 8.83 6.93 11.04
CA TRP A 58 8.31 5.91 10.14
C TRP A 58 6.85 5.59 10.44
N PHE A 59 6.17 5.01 9.47
CA PHE A 59 4.83 4.46 9.54
C PHE A 59 4.74 3.24 8.63
N CYS A 60 3.60 2.55 8.58
CA CYS A 60 3.47 1.33 7.79
C CYS A 60 2.33 1.44 6.79
N PHE A 61 2.57 0.90 5.60
CA PHE A 61 1.48 0.47 4.72
C PHE A 61 1.01 -0.93 5.10
N ALA A 62 -0.25 -1.20 4.82
CA ALA A 62 -0.78 -2.55 4.72
C ALA A 62 -0.17 -3.23 3.48
N GLY A 63 0.50 -4.36 3.68
CA GLY A 63 1.11 -5.14 2.59
C GLY A 63 0.67 -6.60 2.61
N ILE A 64 0.89 -7.26 1.49
CA ILE A 64 0.86 -8.72 1.36
C ILE A 64 2.20 -9.18 0.79
N TRP A 65 2.59 -10.41 1.08
CA TRP A 65 3.77 -11.02 0.51
C TRP A 65 3.49 -12.43 0.01
N ASP A 66 4.29 -12.89 -0.93
CA ASP A 66 4.19 -14.24 -1.44
C ASP A 66 5.56 -14.83 -1.79
N ARG A 67 5.58 -16.15 -1.93
CA ARG A 67 6.74 -16.92 -2.36
C ARG A 67 6.34 -17.74 -3.58
N ALA A 68 7.07 -17.54 -4.69
CA ALA A 68 6.90 -18.30 -5.92
C ALA A 68 8.13 -19.17 -6.17
N GLU A 69 7.92 -20.39 -6.64
CA GLU A 69 8.98 -21.21 -7.22
C GLU A 69 9.07 -20.90 -8.70
N THR A 70 10.25 -20.48 -9.16
CA THR A 70 10.55 -20.17 -10.55
C THR A 70 11.66 -21.11 -11.05
N ALA A 71 11.95 -21.08 -12.36
CA ALA A 71 13.05 -21.85 -12.93
C ALA A 71 14.42 -21.50 -12.33
N ASP A 72 14.58 -20.26 -11.87
CA ASP A 72 15.84 -19.72 -11.30
C ASP A 72 15.90 -19.84 -9.77
N GLY A 73 14.86 -20.42 -9.16
CA GLY A 73 14.78 -20.67 -7.72
C GLY A 73 13.57 -20.01 -7.08
N VAL A 74 13.70 -19.73 -5.79
CA VAL A 74 12.60 -19.17 -5.01
C VAL A 74 12.66 -17.65 -5.08
N VAL A 75 11.53 -17.04 -5.44
CA VAL A 75 11.35 -15.58 -5.40
C VAL A 75 10.35 -15.24 -4.32
N GLU A 76 10.76 -14.40 -3.37
CA GLU A 76 9.87 -13.75 -2.42
C GLU A 76 9.59 -12.33 -2.89
N SER A 77 8.32 -11.96 -2.91
CA SER A 77 7.88 -10.63 -3.34
C SER A 77 6.75 -10.11 -2.45
N TYR A 78 6.51 -8.81 -2.49
CA TYR A 78 5.45 -8.15 -1.75
C TYR A 78 4.75 -7.12 -2.62
N ALA A 79 3.52 -6.79 -2.23
CA ALA A 79 2.72 -5.74 -2.83
C ALA A 79 2.08 -4.90 -1.72
N LEU A 80 2.01 -3.58 -1.92
CA LEU A 80 1.30 -2.69 -1.02
C LEU A 80 -0.20 -2.73 -1.33
N THR A 81 -1.04 -2.58 -0.31
CA THR A 81 -2.49 -2.52 -0.50
C THR A 81 -2.90 -1.07 -0.81
N THR A 82 -3.66 -0.86 -1.90
CA THR A 82 -4.20 0.45 -2.25
C THR A 82 -5.70 0.56 -2.03
N LEU A 83 -6.17 1.77 -1.78
CA LEU A 83 -7.57 2.16 -1.67
C LEU A 83 -7.93 3.22 -2.73
N PRO A 84 -9.23 3.46 -2.98
CA PRO A 84 -9.66 4.72 -3.55
C PRO A 84 -9.10 5.90 -2.74
N PRO A 85 -8.63 6.97 -3.41
CA PRO A 85 -8.11 8.15 -2.75
C PRO A 85 -9.24 8.88 -2.01
N ASP A 86 -8.86 9.68 -1.02
CA ASP A 86 -9.76 10.70 -0.49
C ASP A 86 -9.60 12.02 -1.28
N PRO A 87 -10.50 13.01 -1.09
CA PRO A 87 -10.40 14.27 -1.82
C PRO A 87 -9.08 15.03 -1.61
N ALA A 88 -8.37 14.80 -0.50
CA ALA A 88 -7.09 15.44 -0.25
C ALA A 88 -5.96 14.80 -1.08
N PHE A 89 -6.07 13.49 -1.36
CA PHE A 89 -5.10 12.71 -2.11
C PHE A 89 -5.38 12.64 -3.63
N GLU A 90 -6.64 12.76 -4.06
CA GLU A 90 -7.09 12.60 -5.46
C GLU A 90 -6.30 13.43 -6.48
N LYS A 91 -5.80 14.60 -6.09
CA LYS A 91 -4.99 15.47 -6.96
C LYS A 91 -3.58 14.94 -7.24
N TYR A 92 -3.11 13.95 -6.47
CA TYR A 92 -1.79 13.36 -6.60
C TYR A 92 -1.79 12.06 -7.38
N HIS A 93 -2.77 11.19 -7.13
CA HIS A 93 -2.91 9.90 -7.79
C HIS A 93 -4.35 9.35 -7.66
N ASP A 94 -4.75 8.45 -8.55
CA ASP A 94 -6.10 7.85 -8.59
C ASP A 94 -6.26 6.67 -7.60
N ARG A 95 -5.18 6.34 -6.88
CA ARG A 95 -5.08 5.29 -5.86
C ARG A 95 -4.19 5.78 -4.73
N ALA A 96 -4.57 5.51 -3.49
CA ALA A 96 -3.79 5.85 -2.31
C ALA A 96 -3.30 4.58 -1.60
N PRO A 97 -2.07 4.56 -1.07
CA PRO A 97 -1.63 3.49 -0.18
C PRO A 97 -2.52 3.39 1.06
N LEU A 98 -2.81 2.17 1.52
CA LEU A 98 -3.46 1.94 2.81
C LEU A 98 -2.43 2.15 3.94
N VAL A 99 -2.35 3.39 4.41
CA VAL A 99 -1.52 3.75 5.56
C VAL A 99 -2.21 3.32 6.85
N LEU A 100 -1.53 2.53 7.67
CA LEU A 100 -2.08 1.98 8.91
C LEU A 100 -1.68 2.83 10.12
N GLU A 101 -2.65 3.08 11.00
CA GLU A 101 -2.32 3.52 12.36
C GLU A 101 -1.69 2.38 13.15
N ARG A 102 -0.80 2.71 14.10
CA ARG A 102 -0.16 1.70 14.96
C ARG A 102 -1.16 0.80 15.69
N ALA A 103 -2.32 1.35 16.06
CA ALA A 103 -3.39 0.59 16.72
C ALA A 103 -4.01 -0.48 15.81
N ASP A 104 -3.93 -0.34 14.48
CA ASP A 104 -4.56 -1.24 13.53
C ASP A 104 -3.59 -2.31 12.99
N TYR A 105 -2.31 -2.29 13.40
CA TYR A 105 -1.31 -3.25 12.97
C TYR A 105 -1.71 -4.69 13.31
N ALA A 106 -2.19 -4.90 14.54
CA ALA A 106 -2.66 -6.22 14.96
C ALA A 106 -3.90 -6.65 14.15
N ALA A 107 -4.85 -5.74 13.93
CA ALA A 107 -6.04 -6.04 13.13
C ALA A 107 -5.71 -6.41 11.68
N TRP A 108 -4.71 -5.77 11.08
CA TRP A 108 -4.22 -6.13 9.74
C TRP A 108 -3.62 -7.54 9.70
N LEU A 109 -2.81 -7.89 10.70
CA LEU A 109 -2.08 -9.16 10.71
C LEU A 109 -2.94 -10.36 11.17
N ASP A 110 -3.92 -10.13 12.03
CA ASP A 110 -4.69 -11.18 12.72
C ASP A 110 -5.46 -12.11 11.76
N SER A 111 -6.47 -11.60 11.05
CA SER A 111 -7.29 -12.41 10.16
C SER A 111 -7.68 -11.66 8.87
N PRO A 112 -8.04 -12.37 7.79
CA PRO A 112 -8.57 -11.72 6.59
C PRO A 112 -9.82 -10.87 6.90
N SER A 113 -10.64 -11.31 7.85
CA SER A 113 -11.87 -10.62 8.25
C SER A 113 -11.57 -9.30 8.96
N SER A 114 -10.64 -9.30 9.92
CA SER A 114 -10.21 -8.07 10.60
C SER A 114 -9.48 -7.12 9.65
N ALA A 115 -8.67 -7.65 8.73
CA ALA A 115 -8.00 -6.87 7.69
C ALA A 115 -9.00 -6.17 6.77
N LYS A 116 -10.04 -6.89 6.30
CA LYS A 116 -11.09 -6.30 5.44
C LYS A 116 -11.89 -5.21 6.13
N ALA A 117 -12.08 -5.27 7.45
CA ALA A 117 -12.80 -4.24 8.18
C ALA A 117 -12.10 -2.86 8.09
N LEU A 118 -10.78 -2.84 7.89
CA LEU A 118 -9.99 -1.62 7.71
C LEU A 118 -10.28 -0.93 6.36
N PHE A 119 -10.92 -1.60 5.40
CA PHE A 119 -11.25 -1.01 4.09
C PHE A 119 -12.55 -0.19 4.10
N THR A 120 -13.48 -0.52 4.99
CA THR A 120 -14.83 0.09 5.00
C THR A 120 -14.82 1.51 5.56
N HIS A 121 -14.03 1.74 6.60
CA HIS A 121 -13.83 3.06 7.20
C HIS A 121 -12.33 3.30 7.40
N PRO A 122 -11.60 3.46 6.28
CA PRO A 122 -10.16 3.51 6.36
C PRO A 122 -9.77 4.83 7.02
N LYS A 123 -9.00 4.72 8.09
CA LYS A 123 -8.49 5.90 8.79
C LYS A 123 -7.53 6.64 7.87
N ARG A 124 -7.57 7.96 7.94
CA ARG A 124 -6.71 8.85 7.16
C ARG A 124 -5.76 9.53 8.11
N LEU A 125 -4.53 9.02 8.16
CA LEU A 125 -3.47 9.66 8.92
C LEU A 125 -3.18 11.05 8.35
N PRO A 126 -2.85 12.04 9.20
CA PRO A 126 -2.62 13.42 8.77
C PRO A 126 -1.23 13.55 8.13
N LEU A 127 -1.07 12.99 6.93
CA LEU A 127 0.18 13.04 6.18
C LEU A 127 0.52 14.49 5.80
N GLN A 128 1.77 14.87 6.05
CA GLN A 128 2.33 16.12 5.56
C GLN A 128 2.84 15.91 4.15
N VAL A 129 2.52 16.86 3.26
CA VAL A 129 2.86 16.78 1.84
C VAL A 129 3.68 17.99 1.45
N GLU A 130 4.83 17.75 0.83
CA GLU A 130 5.77 18.78 0.42
C GLU A 130 6.27 18.51 -1.01
N LEU A 131 6.75 19.57 -1.67
CA LEU A 131 7.49 19.40 -2.92
C LEU A 131 8.81 18.68 -2.60
N ALA A 132 9.03 17.53 -3.23
CA ALA A 132 10.29 16.82 -3.08
C ALA A 132 11.37 17.56 -3.88
N THR A 133 12.38 18.08 -3.21
CA THR A 133 13.58 18.58 -3.89
C THR A 133 14.38 17.39 -4.42
N VAL A 134 14.89 17.53 -5.64
CA VAL A 134 15.84 16.58 -6.26
C VAL A 134 17.14 16.52 -5.49
#